data_AF-A0A2E5RQQ0-F1
#
_entry.id   AF-A0A2E5RQQ0-F1
#
_cell.length_a   1.000
_cell.length_b   1.000
_cell.length_c   1.000
_cell.angle_alpha   90.00
_cell.angle_beta   90.00
_cell.angle_gamma   90.00
#
_symmetry.space_group_name_H-M   'P 1'
#
loop_
_entity.id
_entity.type
_entity.pdbx_description
1 polymer ?
#
loop_
_entity_poly.entity_id
_entity_poly.type
_entity_poly.pdbx_seq_one_letter_code
_entity_poly.pdbx_strand_id
1 'polypeptide(L)'
;MDFIERITSEIDGECTVKQTSPFTYFAKIKQLKIHFVQIKDYNSAVFQNEIKNLKKKNEHFITVFEDYYKRSPKKTIKRLKYHIGESNRIHGRKTTITKITKPEAMEFLEKNHGNIPLKTKFNFGLLDSNKKLVAVACLGRLSE
;
A
#
# COMPACT_ATOMS: atom_id res chain seq x y z
N MET A 1 -4.42 19.46 -4.09
CA MET A 1 -5.40 18.66 -4.86
C MET A 1 -4.75 17.70 -5.84
N ASP A 2 -3.63 18.06 -6.47
CA ASP A 2 -2.93 17.27 -7.51
C ASP A 2 -2.81 15.74 -7.23
N PHE A 3 -2.37 15.31 -6.04
CA PHE A 3 -2.18 13.86 -5.83
C PHE A 3 -3.49 13.08 -5.68
N ILE A 4 -4.55 13.68 -5.14
CA ILE A 4 -5.84 13.00 -4.98
C ILE A 4 -6.43 12.77 -6.38
N GLU A 5 -6.43 13.80 -7.22
CA GLU A 5 -6.88 13.72 -8.61
C GLU A 5 -6.10 12.65 -9.38
N ARG A 6 -4.77 12.65 -9.28
CA ARG A 6 -3.92 11.62 -9.90
C ARG A 6 -4.30 10.21 -9.43
N ILE A 7 -4.41 9.98 -8.12
CA ILE A 7 -4.78 8.67 -7.58
C ILE A 7 -6.15 8.24 -8.09
N THR A 8 -7.13 9.14 -8.07
CA THR A 8 -8.49 8.82 -8.52
C THR A 8 -8.49 8.49 -10.02
N SER A 9 -7.82 9.29 -10.86
CA SER A 9 -7.71 9.05 -12.30
C SER A 9 -7.05 7.71 -12.67
N GLU A 10 -6.07 7.25 -11.87
CA GLU A 10 -5.35 6.00 -12.14
C GLU A 10 -6.08 4.73 -11.66
N ILE A 11 -7.00 4.86 -10.71
CA ILE A 11 -7.74 3.74 -10.11
C ILE A 11 -9.09 3.57 -10.79
N ASP A 12 -9.87 4.65 -10.81
CA ASP A 12 -11.20 4.68 -11.43
C ASP A 12 -11.67 6.14 -11.55
N GLY A 13 -11.93 6.60 -12.77
CA GLY A 13 -12.20 8.01 -13.08
C GLY A 13 -13.52 8.54 -12.51
N GLU A 14 -14.43 7.65 -12.10
CA GLU A 14 -15.73 8.02 -11.52
C GLU A 14 -15.70 7.87 -10.00
N CYS A 15 -15.24 8.91 -9.30
CA CYS A 15 -15.36 8.95 -7.84
C CYS A 15 -15.73 10.33 -7.31
N THR A 16 -16.53 10.35 -6.24
CA THR A 16 -16.83 11.58 -5.50
C THR A 16 -15.86 11.71 -4.33
N VAL A 17 -15.04 12.75 -4.36
CA VAL A 17 -14.16 13.13 -3.25
C VAL A 17 -14.87 14.19 -2.40
N LYS A 18 -14.98 13.96 -1.09
CA LYS A 18 -15.54 14.92 -0.13
C LYS A 18 -14.46 15.36 0.84
N GLN A 19 -14.29 16.66 1.01
CA GLN A 19 -13.41 17.20 2.05
C GLN A 19 -14.02 16.95 3.43
N THR A 20 -13.20 16.51 4.38
CA THR A 20 -13.63 16.21 5.78
C THR A 20 -13.03 17.18 6.79
N SER A 21 -11.81 17.69 6.52
CA SER A 21 -11.19 18.81 7.24
C SER A 21 -10.29 19.62 6.30
N PRO A 22 -9.62 20.70 6.78
CA PRO A 22 -8.76 21.51 5.92
C PRO A 22 -7.69 20.72 5.16
N PHE A 23 -7.24 19.58 5.70
CA PHE A 23 -6.18 18.77 5.11
C PHE A 23 -6.57 17.31 4.83
N THR A 24 -7.82 16.90 5.07
CA THR A 24 -8.27 15.52 4.80
C THR A 24 -9.48 15.44 3.89
N TYR A 25 -9.54 14.34 3.13
CA TYR A 25 -10.57 14.07 2.14
C TYR A 25 -10.95 12.60 2.21
N PHE A 26 -12.21 12.31 1.90
CA PHE A 26 -12.73 10.95 1.86
C PHE A 26 -13.36 10.66 0.51
N ALA A 27 -13.00 9.53 -0.07
CA ALA A 27 -13.53 9.06 -1.34
C ALA A 27 -13.98 7.60 -1.23
N LYS A 28 -14.98 7.25 -2.02
CA LYS A 28 -15.38 5.86 -2.23
C LYS A 28 -15.19 5.54 -3.71
N ILE A 29 -14.40 4.51 -3.99
CA ILE A 29 -14.09 4.02 -5.33
C ILE A 29 -14.46 2.54 -5.38
N LYS A 30 -15.47 2.16 -6.16
CA LYS A 30 -16.07 0.81 -6.13
C LYS A 30 -16.40 0.40 -4.67
N GLN A 31 -15.83 -0.72 -4.20
CA GLN A 31 -15.94 -1.20 -2.81
C GLN A 31 -14.90 -0.59 -1.85
N LEU A 32 -13.91 0.15 -2.36
CA LEU A 32 -12.81 0.72 -1.58
C LEU A 32 -13.18 2.10 -1.01
N LYS A 33 -12.94 2.28 0.28
CA LYS A 33 -13.06 3.56 0.98
C LYS A 33 -11.66 4.10 1.26
N ILE A 34 -11.36 5.31 0.81
CA ILE A 34 -10.04 5.92 0.93
C ILE A 34 -10.14 7.23 1.68
N HIS A 35 -9.30 7.38 2.69
CA HIS A 35 -9.09 8.60 3.44
C HIS A 35 -7.74 9.21 3.02
N PHE A 36 -7.77 10.35 2.35
CA PHE A 36 -6.58 11.07 1.90
C PHE A 36 -6.18 12.12 2.93
N VAL A 37 -4.88 12.25 3.15
CA VAL A 37 -4.29 13.23 4.07
C VAL A 37 -3.26 14.06 3.32
N GLN A 38 -3.49 15.37 3.24
CA GLN A 38 -2.52 16.34 2.75
C GLN A 38 -1.57 16.70 3.89
N ILE A 39 -0.30 16.94 3.56
CA ILE A 39 0.70 17.36 4.57
C ILE A 39 0.58 18.85 4.87
N LYS A 40 0.17 19.63 3.88
CA LYS A 40 -0.09 21.05 4.08
C LYS A 40 -1.17 21.21 5.16
N ASP A 41 -0.89 22.07 6.14
CA ASP A 41 -1.79 22.38 7.26
C ASP A 41 -2.15 21.17 8.15
N TYR A 42 -1.34 20.09 8.09
CA TYR A 42 -1.56 18.90 8.89
C TYR A 42 -1.55 19.22 10.39
N ASN A 43 -2.61 18.80 11.08
CA ASN A 43 -2.73 18.91 12.52
C ASN A 43 -3.04 17.54 13.13
N SER A 44 -2.16 17.07 14.02
CA SER A 44 -2.28 15.74 14.63
C SER A 44 -3.52 15.57 15.49
N ALA A 45 -3.92 16.59 16.27
CA ALA A 45 -5.10 16.52 17.12
C ALA A 45 -6.39 16.42 16.30
N VAL A 46 -6.50 17.22 15.23
CA VAL A 46 -7.62 17.16 14.28
C VAL A 46 -7.65 15.80 13.61
N PHE A 47 -6.52 15.32 13.08
CA PHE A 47 -6.42 14.02 12.43
C PHE A 47 -6.86 12.86 13.34
N GLN A 48 -6.41 12.83 14.60
CA GLN A 48 -6.78 11.77 15.54
C GLN A 48 -8.29 11.77 15.84
N ASN A 49 -8.90 12.95 15.97
CA ASN A 49 -10.34 13.07 16.16
C ASN A 49 -11.13 12.59 14.92
N GLU A 50 -10.68 12.98 13.72
CA GLU A 50 -11.28 12.54 12.47
C GLU A 50 -11.19 11.03 12.28
N ILE A 51 -10.03 10.41 12.55
CA ILE A 51 -9.86 8.96 12.46
C ILE A 51 -10.83 8.23 13.40
N LYS A 52 -11.03 8.74 14.62
CA LYS A 52 -12.02 8.17 15.55
C LYS A 52 -13.43 8.24 14.97
N ASN A 53 -13.81 9.38 14.39
CA ASN A 53 -15.14 9.57 13.78
C ASN A 53 -15.33 8.73 12.52
N LEU A 54 -14.31 8.62 11.67
CA LEU A 54 -14.32 7.80 10.46
C LEU A 54 -14.45 6.31 10.79
N LYS A 55 -13.73 5.82 11.82
CA LYS A 55 -13.83 4.43 12.30
C LYS A 55 -15.23 4.10 12.83
N LYS A 56 -15.89 5.04 13.50
CA LYS A 56 -17.29 4.84 13.96
C LYS A 56 -18.27 4.75 12.80
N LYS A 57 -18.06 5.54 11.74
CA LYS A 57 -18.95 5.60 10.56
C LYS A 57 -18.66 4.54 9.51
N ASN A 58 -17.44 4.00 9.48
CA ASN A 58 -16.97 3.08 8.46
C ASN A 58 -16.22 1.92 9.10
N GLU A 59 -16.64 0.69 8.81
CA GLU A 59 -15.96 -0.52 9.29
C GLU A 59 -14.50 -0.60 8.84
N HIS A 60 -14.23 -0.29 7.57
CA HIS A 60 -12.89 -0.37 6.99
C HIS A 60 -12.63 0.76 5.97
N PHE A 61 -11.45 1.35 6.03
CA PHE A 61 -10.95 2.31 5.05
C PHE A 61 -9.42 2.31 5.03
N ILE A 62 -8.84 2.75 3.92
CA ILE A 62 -7.39 2.90 3.75
C ILE A 62 -7.03 4.38 3.87
N THR A 63 -6.04 4.69 4.70
CA THR A 63 -5.47 6.05 4.76
C THR A 63 -4.28 6.17 3.81
N VAL A 64 -4.25 7.20 2.97
CA VAL A 64 -3.15 7.53 2.08
C VAL A 64 -2.65 8.93 2.39
N PHE A 65 -1.40 9.03 2.86
CA PHE A 65 -0.75 10.31 3.07
C PHE A 65 -0.06 10.80 1.79
N GLU A 66 -0.10 12.12 1.58
CA GLU A 66 0.49 12.78 0.41
C GLU A 66 2.00 12.56 0.28
N ASP A 67 2.76 12.66 1.38
CA ASP A 67 4.22 12.42 1.38
C ASP A 67 4.56 10.97 1.02
N TYR A 68 3.80 10.02 1.55
CA TYR A 68 3.96 8.61 1.23
C TYR A 68 3.70 8.35 -0.26
N TYR A 69 2.62 8.92 -0.80
CA TYR A 69 2.33 8.84 -2.23
C TYR A 69 3.47 9.46 -3.04
N LYS A 70 3.91 10.69 -2.73
CA LYS A 70 4.99 11.37 -3.46
C LYS A 70 6.29 10.58 -3.46
N ARG A 71 6.64 9.90 -2.37
CA ARG A 71 7.83 9.04 -2.28
C ARG A 71 7.72 7.78 -3.14
N SER A 72 6.52 7.23 -3.34
CA SER A 72 6.32 5.98 -4.08
C SER A 72 4.95 5.90 -4.77
N PRO A 73 4.71 6.70 -5.83
CA PRO A 73 3.38 6.76 -6.47
C PRO A 73 2.96 5.40 -7.04
N LYS A 74 3.86 4.78 -7.84
CA LYS A 74 3.62 3.49 -8.50
C LYS A 74 3.27 2.36 -7.51
N LYS A 75 3.91 2.32 -6.35
CA LYS A 75 3.64 1.29 -5.31
C LYS A 75 2.29 1.54 -4.64
N THR A 76 1.97 2.80 -4.37
CA THR A 76 0.70 3.21 -3.78
C THR A 76 -0.46 2.82 -4.70
N ILE A 77 -0.39 3.15 -5.99
CA ILE A 77 -1.42 2.80 -6.97
C ILE A 77 -1.57 1.27 -7.11
N LYS A 78 -0.47 0.52 -7.23
CA LYS A 78 -0.53 -0.95 -7.28
C LYS A 78 -1.25 -1.56 -6.07
N ARG A 79 -1.00 -1.02 -4.87
CA ARG A 79 -1.68 -1.48 -3.64
C ARG A 79 -3.16 -1.14 -3.67
N LEU A 80 -3.53 0.07 -4.07
CA LEU A 80 -4.94 0.46 -4.17
C LEU A 80 -5.69 -0.39 -5.22
N LYS A 81 -5.06 -0.67 -6.37
CA LYS A 81 -5.57 -1.59 -7.40
C LYS A 81 -5.79 -3.01 -6.87
N TYR A 82 -4.85 -3.52 -6.06
CA TYR A 82 -5.04 -4.81 -5.37
C TYR A 82 -6.33 -4.83 -4.53
N HIS A 83 -6.60 -3.77 -3.77
CA HIS A 83 -7.78 -3.70 -2.91
C HIS A 83 -9.12 -3.62 -3.66
N ILE A 84 -9.12 -3.11 -4.90
CA ILE A 84 -10.31 -3.15 -5.77
C ILE A 84 -10.41 -4.43 -6.61
N GLY A 85 -9.48 -5.38 -6.43
CA GLY A 85 -9.50 -6.68 -7.11
C GLY A 85 -8.69 -6.73 -8.41
N GLU A 86 -8.02 -5.64 -8.80
CA GLU A 86 -7.17 -5.56 -10.00
C GLU A 86 -5.76 -6.08 -9.69
N SER A 87 -5.67 -7.37 -9.35
CA SER A 87 -4.39 -8.04 -9.09
C SER A 87 -4.31 -9.41 -9.74
N ASN A 88 -3.09 -9.78 -10.13
CA ASN A 88 -2.82 -11.11 -10.65
C ASN A 88 -2.81 -12.12 -9.50
N ARG A 89 -3.81 -13.01 -9.49
CA ARG A 89 -3.90 -14.08 -8.49
C ARG A 89 -3.00 -15.25 -8.88
N ILE A 90 -2.07 -15.59 -8.00
CA ILE A 90 -1.18 -16.75 -8.16
C ILE A 90 -1.62 -17.80 -7.13
N HIS A 91 -1.95 -19.00 -7.60
CA HIS A 91 -2.38 -20.09 -6.72
C HIS A 91 -1.16 -20.76 -6.10
N GLY A 92 -1.09 -20.86 -4.76
CA GLY A 92 0.09 -21.37 -4.04
C GLY A 92 0.51 -22.79 -4.42
N ARG A 93 -0.42 -23.66 -4.84
CA ARG A 93 -0.07 -25.01 -5.36
C ARG A 93 0.73 -24.99 -6.67
N LYS A 94 0.76 -23.85 -7.37
CA LYS A 94 1.53 -23.63 -8.61
C LYS A 94 2.84 -22.87 -8.35
N THR A 95 3.29 -22.83 -7.10
CA THR A 95 4.54 -22.17 -6.73
C THR A 95 5.49 -23.14 -6.04
N THR A 96 6.76 -22.75 -5.98
CA THR A 96 7.82 -23.52 -5.33
C THR A 96 8.66 -22.59 -4.46
N ILE A 97 8.99 -23.06 -3.25
CA ILE A 97 9.86 -22.32 -2.33
C ILE A 97 11.32 -22.60 -2.72
N THR A 98 12.12 -21.56 -2.82
CA THR A 98 13.57 -21.67 -3.00
C THR A 98 14.30 -20.79 -1.99
N LYS A 99 15.52 -21.18 -1.63
CA LYS A 99 16.42 -20.27 -0.92
C LYS A 99 16.89 -19.20 -1.91
N ILE A 100 16.90 -17.94 -1.48
CA ILE A 100 17.43 -16.82 -2.26
C ILE A 100 18.53 -16.11 -1.48
N THR A 101 19.37 -15.38 -2.20
CA THR A 101 20.41 -14.54 -1.63
C THR A 101 19.80 -13.26 -1.03
N LYS A 102 20.58 -12.61 -0.16
CA LYS A 102 20.18 -11.31 0.41
C LYS A 102 20.00 -10.23 -0.68
N PRO A 103 20.91 -10.08 -1.67
CA PRO A 103 20.71 -9.12 -2.77
C PRO A 103 19.41 -9.34 -3.55
N GLU A 104 19.08 -10.59 -3.90
CA GLU A 104 17.82 -10.90 -4.61
C GLU A 104 16.58 -10.51 -3.79
N ALA A 105 16.61 -10.79 -2.48
CA ALA A 105 15.53 -10.40 -1.58
C ALA A 105 15.40 -8.87 -1.47
N MET A 106 16.53 -8.16 -1.37
CA MET A 106 16.57 -6.70 -1.32
C MET A 106 16.00 -6.08 -2.59
N GLU A 107 16.43 -6.54 -3.77
CA GLU A 107 15.93 -6.05 -5.06
C GLU A 107 14.40 -6.25 -5.15
N PHE A 108 13.91 -7.42 -4.76
CA PHE A 108 12.47 -7.71 -4.77
C PHE A 108 11.69 -6.77 -3.83
N LEU A 109 12.18 -6.55 -2.61
CA LEU A 109 11.55 -5.68 -1.63
C LEU A 109 11.62 -4.21 -2.03
N GLU A 110 12.75 -3.73 -2.56
CA GLU A 110 12.89 -2.36 -3.06
C GLU A 110 11.94 -2.08 -4.22
N LYS A 111 11.67 -3.07 -5.06
CA LYS A 111 10.73 -2.94 -6.18
C LYS A 111 9.26 -2.95 -5.75
N ASN A 112 8.90 -3.80 -4.79
CA ASN A 112 7.49 -4.10 -4.51
C ASN A 112 7.00 -3.64 -3.12
N HIS A 113 7.88 -3.58 -2.14
CA HIS A 113 7.54 -3.25 -0.76
C HIS A 113 7.60 -1.74 -0.51
N GLY A 114 6.70 -1.24 0.33
CA GLY A 114 6.60 0.19 0.63
C GLY A 114 7.44 0.67 1.82
N ASN A 115 8.00 -0.26 2.60
CA ASN A 115 8.87 0.04 3.73
C ASN A 115 10.31 -0.39 3.43
N ILE A 116 11.26 0.20 4.16
CA ILE A 116 12.68 -0.11 4.07
C ILE A 116 12.90 -1.59 4.43
N PRO A 117 13.63 -2.35 3.60
CA PRO A 117 13.98 -3.73 3.93
C PRO A 117 14.78 -3.82 5.23
N LEU A 118 14.42 -4.78 6.09
CA LEU A 118 15.13 -5.03 7.34
C LEU A 118 16.30 -6.00 7.15
N LYS A 119 17.28 -5.96 8.05
CA LYS A 119 18.37 -6.94 8.08
C LYS A 119 17.81 -8.34 8.35
N THR A 120 18.05 -9.27 7.43
CA THR A 120 17.52 -10.64 7.50
C THR A 120 18.65 -11.68 7.47
N LYS A 121 18.45 -12.79 8.19
CA LYS A 121 19.39 -13.92 8.26
C LYS A 121 19.03 -15.01 7.26
N PHE A 122 17.74 -15.27 7.08
CA PHE A 122 17.23 -16.26 6.13
C PHE A 122 16.30 -15.58 5.13
N ASN A 123 16.50 -15.89 3.85
CA ASN A 123 15.69 -15.35 2.76
C ASN A 123 15.21 -16.51 1.88
N PHE A 124 13.90 -16.57 1.69
CA PHE A 124 13.24 -17.53 0.83
C PHE A 124 12.43 -16.79 -0.23
N GLY A 125 12.47 -17.29 -1.45
CA GLY A 125 11.66 -16.83 -2.56
C GLY A 125 10.55 -17.81 -2.85
N LEU A 126 9.40 -17.28 -3.27
CA LEU A 126 8.33 -18.06 -3.88
C LEU A 126 8.42 -17.87 -5.40
N LEU A 127 8.69 -18.94 -6.14
CA LEU A 127 8.73 -18.94 -7.59
C LEU A 127 7.41 -19.44 -8.17
N ASP A 128 6.91 -18.82 -9.24
CA ASP A 128 5.79 -19.37 -10.01
C ASP A 128 6.23 -20.49 -10.98
N SER A 129 5.29 -21.04 -11.73
CA SER A 129 5.56 -22.11 -12.73
C SER A 129 6.55 -21.71 -13.83
N ASN A 130 6.76 -20.41 -14.05
CA ASN A 130 7.70 -19.86 -15.02
C ASN A 130 9.04 -19.50 -14.36
N LYS A 131 9.29 -19.97 -13.13
CA LYS A 131 10.48 -19.66 -12.31
C LYS A 131 10.64 -18.17 -11.99
N LYS A 132 9.57 -17.38 -12.09
CA LYS A 132 9.61 -15.96 -11.74
C LYS A 132 9.42 -15.80 -10.24
N LEU A 133 10.23 -14.95 -9.61
CA LEU A 133 10.08 -14.58 -8.21
C LEU A 133 8.83 -13.72 -8.01
N VAL A 134 7.88 -14.21 -7.21
CA VAL A 134 6.56 -13.58 -7.02
C VAL A 134 6.26 -13.20 -5.57
N ALA A 135 6.97 -13.76 -4.61
CA ALA A 135 6.95 -13.32 -3.21
C ALA A 135 8.29 -13.65 -2.53
N VAL A 136 8.56 -13.02 -1.40
CA VAL A 136 9.72 -13.31 -0.55
C VAL A 136 9.29 -13.44 0.90
N ALA A 137 9.97 -14.31 1.64
CA ALA A 137 9.92 -14.41 3.08
C ALA A 137 11.31 -14.16 3.63
N CYS A 138 11.48 -13.04 4.35
CA CYS A 138 12.75 -12.62 4.90
C CYS A 138 12.65 -12.68 6.43
N LEU A 139 13.45 -13.54 7.05
CA LEU A 139 13.42 -13.82 8.48
C LEU A 139 14.70 -13.29 9.12
N GLY A 140 14.55 -12.32 10.02
CA GLY A 140 15.63 -11.72 10.81
C GLY A 140 15.50 -12.08 12.29
N ARG A 141 16.56 -11.84 13.04
CA ARG A 141 16.48 -11.82 14.51
C ARG A 141 15.88 -10.46 14.90
N LEU A 142 14.90 -10.44 15.80
CA LEU A 142 14.54 -9.20 16.48
C LEU A 142 15.79 -8.72 17.22
N SER A 143 16.27 -7.53 16.92
CA SER A 143 17.28 -6.86 17.74
C SER A 143 16.62 -6.53 19.07
N GLU A 144 17.12 -7.13 20.14
CA GLU A 144 16.85 -6.72 21.53
C GLU A 144 17.38 -5.31 21.79
#